data_AF-A0A1E3H7C5-F1
#
_entry.id   AF-A0A1E3H7C5-F1
#
_cell.length_a   1.000
_cell.length_b   1.000
_cell.length_c   1.000
_cell.angle_alpha   90.00
_cell.angle_beta   90.00
_cell.angle_gamma   90.00
#
_symmetry.space_group_name_H-M   'P 1'
#
loop_
_entity.id
_entity.type
_entity.pdbx_description
1 polymer ?
#
loop_
_entity_poly.entity_id
_entity_poly.type
_entity_poly.pdbx_seq_one_letter_code
_entity_poly.pdbx_strand_id
1 'polypeptide(L)'
;MKIIVLQFADDDDTEEARDLLDAIRRAEDAQAHYDLDPDDDAPTHVSSTGDDRIANNAVRHTYRVLSEAEKLQMQSIKDLGAAFIAKLHEIGGTNPAGDSFVSRNLSLANTHAEDAVMRAVRHITA
;
A
#
# COMPACT_ATOMS: atom_id res chain seq x y z
N MET A 1 -19.81 -11.48 8.54
CA MET A 1 -21.21 -11.93 8.65
C MET A 1 -21.32 -13.23 7.86
N LYS A 2 -21.30 -14.36 8.57
CA LYS A 2 -21.50 -15.71 8.02
C LYS A 2 -23.00 -15.93 7.82
N ILE A 3 -23.35 -16.77 6.83
CA ILE A 3 -24.65 -17.45 6.67
C ILE A 3 -25.73 -16.60 6.02
N ILE A 4 -26.05 -16.95 4.76
CA ILE A 4 -27.36 -17.12 4.11
C ILE A 4 -27.05 -17.06 2.61
N VAL A 5 -26.82 -18.21 1.96
CA VAL A 5 -27.42 -18.65 0.67
C VAL A 5 -27.00 -20.12 0.49
N LEU A 6 -27.46 -21.01 1.36
CA LEU A 6 -27.46 -22.46 1.11
C LEU A 6 -28.82 -22.98 1.53
N GLN A 7 -29.82 -22.66 0.72
CA GLN A 7 -31.16 -23.24 0.83
C GLN A 7 -31.90 -22.92 -0.46
N PHE A 8 -31.59 -23.68 -1.52
CA PHE A 8 -32.47 -24.02 -2.65
C PHE A 8 -31.67 -25.01 -3.50
N ALA A 9 -31.48 -26.22 -2.97
CA ALA A 9 -30.97 -27.35 -3.70
C ALA A 9 -31.82 -28.56 -3.32
N ASP A 10 -33.09 -28.51 -3.73
CA ASP A 10 -33.94 -29.68 -3.86
C ASP A 10 -34.87 -29.37 -5.05
N ASP A 11 -34.78 -30.20 -6.09
CA ASP A 11 -35.70 -30.34 -7.23
C ASP A 11 -35.55 -29.50 -8.52
N ASP A 12 -34.35 -29.23 -9.03
CA ASP A 12 -34.22 -29.04 -10.49
C ASP A 12 -32.87 -29.49 -11.04
N ASP A 13 -32.90 -30.64 -11.72
CA ASP A 13 -31.78 -31.26 -12.43
C ASP A 13 -31.58 -30.55 -13.79
N THR A 14 -31.50 -29.21 -13.75
CA THR A 14 -31.39 -28.35 -14.93
C THR A 14 -29.93 -28.23 -15.35
N GLU A 15 -29.70 -28.28 -16.66
CA GLU A 15 -28.38 -28.10 -17.29
C GLU A 15 -27.71 -26.79 -16.85
N GLU A 16 -28.54 -25.77 -16.55
CA GLU A 16 -28.14 -24.46 -16.05
C GLU A 16 -27.53 -24.49 -14.64
N ALA A 17 -28.04 -25.35 -13.73
CA ALA A 17 -27.47 -25.53 -12.40
C ALA A 17 -26.11 -26.25 -12.44
N ARG A 18 -25.93 -27.17 -13.40
CA ARG A 18 -24.66 -27.86 -13.65
C ARG A 18 -23.63 -26.90 -14.24
N ASP A 19 -24.02 -26.07 -15.20
CA ASP A 19 -23.17 -25.04 -15.79
C ASP A 19 -22.74 -23.99 -14.78
N LEU A 20 -23.62 -23.59 -13.85
CA LEU A 20 -23.27 -22.67 -12.78
C LEU A 20 -22.29 -23.28 -11.78
N LEU A 21 -22.46 -24.55 -11.39
CA LEU A 21 -21.52 -25.26 -10.53
C LEU A 21 -20.16 -25.45 -11.21
N ASP A 22 -20.13 -25.78 -12.50
CA ASP A 22 -18.90 -25.91 -13.27
C ASP A 22 -18.22 -24.55 -13.51
N ALA A 23 -18.98 -23.46 -13.65
CA ALA A 23 -18.45 -22.11 -13.74
C ALA A 23 -17.82 -21.66 -12.42
N ILE A 24 -18.45 -21.98 -11.28
CA ILE A 24 -17.89 -21.73 -9.95
C ILE A 24 -16.62 -22.55 -9.75
N ARG A 25 -16.62 -23.83 -10.13
CA ARG A 25 -15.44 -24.70 -10.00
C ARG A 25 -14.27 -24.23 -10.87
N ARG A 26 -14.55 -23.78 -12.11
CA ARG A 26 -13.52 -23.14 -12.96
C ARG A 26 -13.00 -21.83 -12.40
N ALA A 27 -13.83 -21.05 -11.71
CA ALA A 27 -13.40 -19.82 -11.05
C ALA A 27 -12.52 -20.12 -9.82
N GLU A 28 -12.84 -21.17 -9.05
CA GLU A 28 -12.01 -21.64 -7.94
C GLU A 28 -10.67 -22.22 -8.42
N ASP A 29 -10.67 -23.03 -9.49
CA ASP A 29 -9.44 -23.58 -10.09
C ASP A 29 -8.56 -22.50 -10.73
N ALA A 30 -9.16 -21.45 -11.32
CA ALA A 30 -8.41 -20.31 -11.88
C ALA A 30 -7.73 -19.47 -10.80
N GLN A 31 -8.24 -19.50 -9.57
CA GLN A 31 -7.65 -18.81 -8.42
C GLN A 31 -6.55 -19.66 -7.75
N ALA A 32 -6.45 -20.95 -8.07
CA ALA A 32 -5.41 -21.86 -7.60
C ALA A 32 -4.11 -21.86 -8.45
N HIS A 33 -4.06 -21.06 -9.53
CA HIS A 33 -2.87 -20.91 -10.38
C HIS A 33 -2.18 -19.54 -10.21
N TYR A 34 -2.38 -18.89 -9.07
CA TYR A 34 -1.37 -17.94 -8.58
C TYR A 34 -0.37 -18.77 -7.80
N ASP A 35 0.75 -19.09 -8.45
CA ASP A 35 1.94 -19.67 -7.83
C ASP A 35 2.25 -18.85 -6.57
N LEU A 36 1.89 -19.40 -5.40
CA LEU A 36 2.49 -19.02 -4.15
C LEU A 36 3.95 -19.45 -4.27
N ASP A 37 4.85 -18.52 -4.55
CA ASP A 37 6.25 -18.72 -4.21
C ASP A 37 6.27 -19.15 -2.74
N PRO A 38 6.71 -20.37 -2.40
CA PRO A 38 6.66 -20.88 -1.03
C PRO A 38 7.57 -20.11 -0.06
N ASP A 39 8.28 -19.10 -0.57
CA ASP A 39 9.16 -18.19 0.14
C ASP A 39 8.53 -16.78 0.38
N ASP A 40 7.27 -16.53 -0.02
CA ASP A 40 6.58 -15.23 0.15
C ASP A 40 5.99 -15.01 1.56
N ASP A 41 6.73 -15.44 2.58
CA ASP A 41 6.49 -15.07 3.99
C ASP A 41 7.28 -13.80 4.37
N ALA A 42 7.68 -13.02 3.37
CA ALA A 42 8.30 -11.72 3.57
C ALA A 42 7.22 -10.70 3.97
N PRO A 43 7.38 -9.96 5.07
CA PRO A 43 6.40 -8.95 5.45
C PRO A 43 6.26 -7.93 4.32
N THR A 44 5.06 -7.86 3.75
CA THR A 44 4.72 -7.03 2.58
C THR A 44 4.92 -5.53 2.79
N HIS A 45 5.24 -5.10 4.01
CA HIS A 45 5.59 -3.73 4.37
C HIS A 45 6.70 -3.72 5.42
N VAL A 46 7.92 -3.34 5.03
CA VAL A 46 8.98 -3.04 6.00
C VAL A 46 8.75 -1.63 6.55
N SER A 47 8.54 -1.53 7.87
CA SER A 47 8.38 -0.23 8.53
C SER A 47 9.59 0.66 8.25
N SER A 48 9.35 1.89 7.79
CA SER A 48 10.43 2.85 7.55
C SER A 48 11.15 3.30 8.84
N THR A 49 10.63 2.93 10.02
CA THR A 49 11.25 3.19 11.32
C THR A 49 11.92 1.94 11.91
N GLY A 50 11.71 0.77 11.32
CA GLY A 50 12.24 -0.51 11.80
C GLY A 50 13.67 -0.80 11.34
N ASP A 51 14.37 -1.59 12.15
CA ASP A 51 15.72 -2.08 11.85
C ASP A 51 15.72 -3.18 10.78
N ASP A 52 14.55 -3.76 10.48
CA ASP A 52 14.31 -4.77 9.44
C ASP A 52 14.71 -4.30 8.02
N ARG A 53 14.91 -2.99 7.82
CA ARG A 53 15.46 -2.43 6.57
C ARG A 53 16.90 -2.88 6.28
N ILE A 54 17.63 -3.38 7.28
CA ILE A 54 19.02 -3.83 7.11
C ILE A 54 19.09 -5.21 6.43
N ALA A 55 18.06 -6.05 6.58
CA ALA A 55 18.06 -7.42 6.06
C ALA A 55 17.91 -7.51 4.52
N ASN A 56 17.23 -6.55 3.88
CA ASN A 56 16.81 -6.65 2.47
C ASN A 56 17.73 -5.87 1.50
N ASN A 57 19.05 -6.02 1.63
CA ASN A 57 19.99 -5.24 0.82
C ASN A 57 21.32 -5.95 0.52
N ALA A 58 21.30 -6.83 -0.48
CA ALA A 58 22.47 -7.60 -0.92
C ALA A 58 23.54 -6.78 -1.67
N VAL A 59 23.31 -5.50 -1.98
CA VAL A 59 24.18 -4.73 -2.90
C VAL A 59 24.65 -3.36 -2.35
N ARG A 60 24.15 -2.85 -1.21
CA ARG A 60 24.53 -1.50 -0.75
C ARG A 60 25.18 -1.49 0.63
N HIS A 61 26.14 -0.58 0.76
CA HIS A 61 26.85 -0.22 1.98
C HIS A 61 25.96 -0.27 3.21
N THR A 62 26.48 -0.90 4.27
CA THR A 62 25.87 -1.02 5.59
C THR A 62 25.25 0.31 6.01
N TYR A 63 23.92 0.36 6.11
CA TYR A 63 23.23 1.55 6.61
C TYR A 63 23.44 1.65 8.12
N ARG A 64 23.71 2.87 8.59
CA ARG A 64 23.81 3.19 10.01
C ARG A 64 22.46 2.96 10.69
N VAL A 65 22.48 2.36 11.87
CA VAL A 65 21.29 2.30 12.74
C VAL A 65 21.00 3.70 13.25
N LEU A 66 19.77 4.18 13.04
CA LEU A 66 19.33 5.48 13.52
C LEU A 66 19.07 5.41 15.02
N SER A 67 19.44 6.47 15.73
CA SER A 67 19.00 6.68 17.11
C SER A 67 17.48 6.91 17.16
N GLU A 68 16.87 6.69 18.32
CA GLU A 68 15.44 6.96 18.54
C GLU A 68 15.08 8.43 18.27
N ALA A 69 15.99 9.36 18.58
CA ALA A 69 15.81 10.78 18.27
C ALA A 69 15.75 11.04 16.76
N GLU A 70 16.62 10.39 15.97
CA GLU A 70 16.62 10.51 14.51
C GLU A 70 15.40 9.84 13.87
N LYS A 71 14.97 8.69 14.41
CA LYS A 71 13.71 8.05 14.00
C LYS A 71 12.52 8.99 14.21
N LEU A 72 12.46 9.64 15.37
CA LEU A 72 11.40 10.61 15.69
C LEU A 72 11.44 11.84 14.77
N GLN A 73 12.63 12.39 14.50
CA GLN A 73 12.81 13.52 13.59
C GLN A 73 12.37 13.16 12.16
N MET A 74 12.78 11.98 11.67
CA MET A 74 12.39 11.47 10.36
C MET A 74 10.86 11.27 10.26
N GLN A 75 10.23 10.73 11.30
CA GLN A 75 8.79 10.57 11.32
C GLN A 75 8.09 11.93 11.31
N SER A 76 8.52 12.84 12.18
CA SER A 76 7.95 14.18 12.30
C SER A 76 8.02 14.96 10.99
N ILE A 77 9.13 14.89 10.24
CA ILE A 77 9.23 15.61 8.95
C ILE A 77 8.32 15.01 7.88
N LYS A 78 8.12 13.68 7.88
CA LYS A 78 7.16 13.02 6.98
C LYS A 78 5.73 13.39 7.31
N ASP A 79 5.39 13.43 8.60
CA ASP A 79 4.05 13.81 9.07
C ASP A 79 3.73 15.26 8.69
N LEU A 80 4.68 16.17 8.84
CA LEU A 80 4.55 17.56 8.40
C LEU A 80 4.35 17.67 6.88
N GLY A 81 5.09 16.87 6.11
CA GLY A 81 4.91 16.76 4.65
C GLY A 81 3.50 16.31 4.29
N ALA A 82 3.04 15.20 4.88
CA ALA A 82 1.70 14.66 4.65
C ALA A 82 0.60 15.67 5.03
N ALA A 83 0.74 16.35 6.16
CA ALA A 83 -0.20 17.38 6.61
C ALA A 83 -0.26 18.57 5.62
N PHE A 84 0.89 18.99 5.09
CA PHE A 84 0.93 20.07 4.10
C PHE A 84 0.24 19.65 2.80
N ILE A 85 0.51 18.45 2.29
CA ILE A 85 -0.12 17.91 1.08
C ILE A 85 -1.64 17.81 1.26
N ALA A 86 -2.11 17.30 2.41
CA ALA A 86 -3.53 17.26 2.74
C ALA A 86 -4.16 18.67 2.71
N LYS A 87 -3.44 19.70 3.18
CA LYS A 87 -3.90 21.08 3.12
C LYS A 87 -3.99 21.61 1.68
N LEU A 88 -3.10 21.17 0.78
CA LEU A 88 -3.19 21.51 -0.65
C LEU A 88 -4.45 20.90 -1.29
N HIS A 89 -4.81 19.66 -0.94
CA HIS A 89 -6.07 19.05 -1.39
C HIS A 89 -7.29 19.79 -0.86
N GLU A 90 -7.29 20.18 0.41
CA GLU A 90 -8.35 20.99 1.02
C GLU A 90 -8.54 22.33 0.30
N ILE A 91 -7.44 23.05 0.04
CA ILE A 91 -7.46 24.33 -0.69
C ILE A 91 -7.94 24.15 -2.13
N GLY A 92 -7.51 23.07 -2.80
CA GLY A 92 -7.88 22.76 -4.18
C GLY A 92 -9.28 22.14 -4.33
N GLY A 93 -9.94 21.76 -3.23
CA GLY A 93 -11.20 21.01 -3.26
C GLY A 93 -11.08 19.63 -3.93
N THR A 94 -9.89 19.01 -3.91
CA THR A 94 -9.66 17.69 -4.52
C THR A 94 -9.67 16.56 -3.49
N ASN A 95 -9.82 15.31 -3.96
CA ASN A 95 -9.82 14.14 -3.10
C ASN A 95 -8.44 13.94 -2.45
N PRO A 96 -8.31 13.93 -1.11
CA PRO A 96 -7.03 13.72 -0.42
C PRO A 96 -6.48 12.28 -0.55
N ALA A 97 -7.28 11.33 -1.01
CA ALA A 97 -6.82 9.98 -1.35
C ALA A 97 -6.31 9.85 -2.80
N GLY A 98 -6.46 10.91 -3.61
CA GLY A 98 -5.94 10.97 -4.97
C GLY A 98 -4.61 11.71 -5.05
N ASP A 99 -3.95 11.64 -6.20
CA ASP A 99 -2.67 12.29 -6.51
C ASP A 99 -2.82 13.58 -7.35
N SER A 100 -4.05 13.93 -7.69
CA SER A 100 -4.37 14.99 -8.65
C SER A 100 -4.82 16.29 -7.98
N PHE A 101 -4.32 17.42 -8.48
CA PHE A 101 -4.66 18.76 -8.02
C PHE A 101 -5.41 19.56 -9.09
N VAL A 102 -6.29 20.47 -8.67
CA VAL A 102 -7.13 21.31 -9.56
C VAL A 102 -6.32 22.33 -10.38
N SER A 103 -5.12 22.71 -9.92
CA SER A 103 -4.30 23.72 -10.58
C SER A 103 -2.82 23.37 -10.60
N ARG A 104 -2.13 23.86 -11.63
CA ARG A 104 -0.68 23.71 -11.80
C ARG A 104 0.12 24.23 -10.60
N ASN A 105 -0.31 25.33 -9.98
CA ASN A 105 0.39 25.90 -8.83
C ASN A 105 0.35 24.96 -7.62
N LEU A 106 -0.78 24.29 -7.38
CA LEU A 106 -0.90 23.30 -6.29
C LEU A 106 -0.11 22.03 -6.62
N SER A 107 -0.11 21.57 -7.88
CA SER A 107 0.75 20.46 -8.30
C SER A 107 2.23 20.75 -8.07
N LEU A 108 2.70 21.95 -8.43
CA LEU A 108 4.10 22.35 -8.21
C LEU A 108 4.42 22.47 -6.72
N ALA A 109 3.50 23.01 -5.91
CA ALA A 109 3.67 23.07 -4.47
C ALA A 109 3.81 21.67 -3.85
N ASN A 110 3.02 20.69 -4.31
CA ASN A 110 3.15 19.29 -3.89
C ASN A 110 4.55 18.73 -4.21
N THR A 111 5.00 18.86 -5.46
CA THR A 111 6.33 18.38 -5.89
C THR A 111 7.45 19.00 -5.05
N HIS A 112 7.38 20.30 -4.75
CA HIS A 112 8.38 20.96 -3.93
C HIS A 112 8.34 20.54 -2.46
N ALA A 113 7.16 20.25 -1.92
CA ALA A 113 7.02 19.71 -0.57
C ALA A 113 7.64 18.32 -0.46
N GLU A 114 7.36 17.43 -1.42
CA GLU A 114 7.93 16.08 -1.47
C GLU A 114 9.46 16.13 -1.59
N ASP A 115 10.02 16.96 -2.47
CA ASP A 115 11.48 17.12 -2.61
C ASP A 115 12.11 17.65 -1.31
N ALA A 116 11.51 18.65 -0.67
CA ALA A 116 11.98 19.19 0.60
C ALA A 116 12.01 18.13 1.71
N VAL A 117 10.93 17.34 1.85
CA VAL A 117 10.84 16.24 2.82
C VAL A 117 11.92 15.20 2.53
N MET A 118 12.09 14.79 1.28
CA MET A 118 13.07 13.78 0.90
C MET A 118 14.52 14.23 1.15
N ARG A 119 14.83 15.51 0.92
CA ARG A 119 16.15 16.09 1.25
C ARG A 119 16.40 16.12 2.75
N ALA A 120 15.40 16.49 3.53
CA ALA A 120 15.50 16.49 4.99
C ALA A 120 15.66 15.07 5.56
N VAL A 121 14.87 14.11 5.09
CA VAL A 121 15.01 12.69 5.46
C VAL A 121 16.41 12.19 5.11
N ARG A 122 16.91 12.48 3.91
CA ARG A 122 18.27 12.09 3.51
C ARG A 122 19.33 12.65 4.45
N HIS A 123 19.17 13.88 4.92
CA HIS A 123 20.09 14.47 5.90
C HIS A 123 20.04 13.74 7.24
N ILE A 124 18.85 13.40 7.74
CA ILE A 124 18.66 12.68 9.00
C ILE A 124 19.24 11.26 8.91
N THR A 125 19.10 10.60 7.76
CA THR A 125 19.51 9.20 7.58
C THR A 125 20.90 9.00 6.97
N ALA A 126 21.65 10.08 6.76
CA ALA A 126 23.00 10.02 6.21
C ALA A 126 24.01 9.37 7.18
#